data_AF-X1TYE8-F1
#
_entry.id   AF-X1TYE8-F1
#
_cell.length_a   1.000
_cell.length_b   1.000
_cell.length_c   1.000
_cell.angle_alpha   90.00
_cell.angle_beta   90.00
_cell.angle_gamma   90.00
#
_symmetry.space_group_name_H-M   'P 1'
#
loop_
_entity.id
_entity.type
_entity.pdbx_description
1 polymer ?
#
loop_
_entity_poly.entity_id
_entity_poly.type
_entity_poly.pdbx_seq_one_letter_code
_entity_poly.pdbx_strand_id
1 'polypeptide(L)'
;GNGNLDIGYTGTVSFSSTDSGAVLPSNYTFTAFDRGFHHFTATLNTEGLQTITVNDGPRSGKSNVIEVTAGMPANNIFFGDIHGHSWFSDGMIWIDDHYIYARDVAGLDFAAVTDHSEAVYNFTADLVVPYVNRYNDPPNFVTFHANEWTRAQTYGHMNPLFLYENEFMITPYTTYKTPTELWDALAGLEVITPPHH
;
A
#
# COMPACT_ATOMS: atom_id res chain seq x y z
N GLY A 1 6.06 14.31 11.94
CA GLY A 1 6.59 12.96 11.75
C GLY A 1 6.37 12.60 10.31
N ASN A 2 7.39 12.10 9.62
CA ASN A 2 7.38 11.85 8.17
C ASN A 2 6.67 10.52 7.82
N GLY A 3 5.57 10.17 8.48
CA GLY A 3 4.91 8.85 8.35
C GLY A 3 5.65 7.68 9.03
N ASN A 4 6.94 7.81 9.32
CA ASN A 4 7.74 6.72 9.89
C ASN A 4 7.39 6.34 11.33
N LEU A 5 7.67 5.07 11.67
CA LEU A 5 7.56 4.50 13.00
C LEU A 5 8.45 5.25 14.01
N ASP A 6 7.86 5.76 15.10
CA ASP A 6 8.61 6.37 16.20
C ASP A 6 8.94 5.31 17.26
N ILE A 7 10.07 4.63 17.08
CA ILE A 7 10.51 3.56 17.98
C ILE A 7 10.74 3.99 19.43
N GLY A 8 10.88 5.30 19.68
CA GLY A 8 11.09 5.89 21.01
C GLY A 8 9.80 6.37 21.65
N TYR A 9 8.64 6.18 21.01
CA TYR A 9 7.37 6.66 21.51
C TYR A 9 6.94 5.92 22.79
N THR A 10 6.74 6.67 23.88
CA THR A 10 6.26 6.16 25.18
C THR A 10 5.05 6.94 25.70
N GLY A 11 4.29 7.56 24.79
CA GLY A 11 3.09 8.33 25.13
C GLY A 11 1.89 7.45 25.47
N THR A 12 0.88 8.05 26.09
CA THR A 12 -0.41 7.40 26.34
C THR A 12 -1.37 7.74 25.22
N VAL A 13 -1.96 6.71 24.61
CA VAL A 13 -3.02 6.86 23.61
C VAL A 13 -4.40 6.56 24.22
N SER A 14 -5.42 7.20 23.65
CA SER A 14 -6.83 6.99 23.94
C SER A 14 -7.61 6.76 22.64
N PHE A 15 -8.77 6.12 22.75
CA PHE A 15 -9.56 5.67 21.59
C PHE A 15 -10.96 6.29 21.61
N SER A 16 -11.48 6.60 20.43
CA SER A 16 -12.87 7.03 20.21
C SER A 16 -13.37 6.48 18.87
N SER A 17 -14.69 6.44 18.67
CA SER A 17 -15.30 5.99 17.42
C SER A 17 -16.53 6.81 17.07
N THR A 18 -16.86 6.86 15.77
CA THR A 18 -18.16 7.34 15.30
C THR A 18 -19.30 6.37 15.61
N ASP A 19 -18.98 5.12 15.93
CA ASP A 19 -19.94 4.10 16.32
C ASP A 19 -20.30 4.26 17.81
N SER A 20 -21.57 4.58 18.09
CA SER A 20 -22.09 4.75 19.45
C SER A 20 -22.19 3.45 20.25
N GLY A 21 -22.15 2.30 19.59
CA GLY A 21 -22.14 0.96 20.17
C GLY A 21 -20.76 0.33 20.26
N ALA A 22 -19.68 1.06 19.93
CA ALA A 22 -18.34 0.50 19.90
C ALA A 22 -17.85 0.02 21.27
N VAL A 23 -17.17 -1.12 21.29
CA VAL A 23 -16.33 -1.57 22.40
C VAL A 23 -14.89 -1.23 22.03
N LEU A 24 -14.33 -0.24 22.72
CA LEU A 24 -12.99 0.29 22.44
C LEU A 24 -11.96 -0.21 23.46
N PRO A 25 -10.66 -0.26 23.09
CA PRO A 25 -9.59 -0.53 24.02
C PRO A 25 -9.56 0.48 25.17
N SER A 26 -9.02 0.07 26.32
CA SER A 26 -8.61 1.01 27.36
C SER A 26 -7.44 1.87 26.87
N ASN A 27 -7.23 3.03 27.50
CA ASN A 27 -6.05 3.85 27.24
C ASN A 27 -4.77 3.02 27.47
N TYR A 28 -3.78 3.22 26.61
CA TYR A 28 -2.54 2.44 26.62
C TYR A 28 -1.32 3.35 26.61
N THR A 29 -0.38 3.10 27.50
CA THR A 29 0.91 3.81 27.53
C THR A 29 1.96 2.95 26.85
N PHE A 30 2.49 3.44 25.74
CA PHE A 30 3.57 2.78 25.04
C PHE A 30 4.83 2.70 25.89
N THR A 31 5.58 1.64 25.66
CA THR A 31 6.87 1.36 26.27
C THR A 31 7.93 1.24 25.17
N ALA A 32 9.21 1.30 25.55
CA ALA A 32 10.30 1.04 24.60
C ALA A 32 10.25 -0.37 23.98
N PHE A 33 9.54 -1.32 24.60
CA PHE A 33 9.36 -2.67 24.05
C PHE A 33 8.35 -2.72 22.90
N ASP A 34 7.41 -1.77 22.84
CA ASP A 34 6.47 -1.64 21.72
C ASP A 34 7.18 -1.17 20.45
N ARG A 35 8.36 -0.55 20.58
CA ARG A 35 9.17 -0.06 19.44
C ARG A 35 8.32 0.79 18.48
N GLY A 36 7.41 1.59 19.00
CA GLY A 36 6.54 2.48 18.22
C GLY A 36 5.31 1.81 17.60
N PHE A 37 5.06 0.53 17.88
CA PHE A 37 3.94 -0.23 17.31
C PHE A 37 3.20 -1.07 18.37
N HIS A 38 1.87 -1.07 18.33
CA HIS A 38 1.06 -1.92 19.19
C HIS A 38 -0.26 -2.30 18.51
N HIS A 39 -0.67 -3.56 18.65
CA HIS A 39 -1.95 -4.05 18.13
C HIS A 39 -3.07 -3.84 19.16
N PHE A 40 -4.17 -3.25 18.72
CA PHE A 40 -5.37 -3.07 19.52
C PHE A 40 -6.56 -3.78 18.87
N THR A 41 -7.45 -4.32 19.68
CA THR A 41 -8.71 -4.90 19.21
C THR A 41 -9.87 -4.00 19.63
N ALA A 42 -10.69 -3.61 18.66
CA ALA A 42 -11.94 -2.90 18.87
C ALA A 42 -13.09 -3.68 18.22
N THR A 43 -14.31 -3.50 18.72
CA THR A 43 -15.51 -4.08 18.12
C THR A 43 -16.49 -2.95 17.80
N LEU A 44 -16.95 -2.88 16.55
CA LEU A 44 -17.96 -1.96 16.08
C LEU A 44 -19.28 -2.72 15.93
N ASN A 45 -20.36 -2.19 16.51
CA ASN A 45 -21.65 -2.87 16.66
C ASN A 45 -22.81 -2.15 15.96
N THR A 46 -22.59 -0.94 15.42
CA THR A 46 -23.63 -0.21 14.69
C THR A 46 -23.38 -0.28 13.18
N GLU A 47 -24.34 -0.84 12.44
CA GLU A 47 -24.29 -0.89 10.98
C GLU A 47 -24.05 0.47 10.34
N GLY A 48 -23.34 0.48 9.21
CA GLY A 48 -22.97 1.66 8.45
C GLY A 48 -21.47 1.93 8.43
N LEU A 49 -21.12 3.11 7.91
CA LEU A 49 -19.73 3.54 7.77
C LEU A 49 -19.23 4.12 9.10
N GLN A 50 -18.23 3.47 9.68
CA GLN A 50 -17.66 3.82 10.97
C GLN A 50 -16.16 4.08 10.88
N THR A 51 -15.64 4.79 11.86
CA THR A 51 -14.20 5.08 11.97
C THR A 51 -13.77 5.03 13.42
N ILE A 52 -12.49 4.74 13.64
CA ILE A 52 -11.83 4.80 14.96
C ILE A 52 -10.81 5.93 14.91
N THR A 53 -10.73 6.71 15.99
CA THR A 53 -9.73 7.75 16.18
C THR A 53 -8.88 7.44 17.39
N VAL A 54 -7.57 7.47 17.22
CA VAL A 54 -6.56 7.34 18.27
C VAL A 54 -5.98 8.72 18.54
N ASN A 55 -5.83 9.10 19.82
CA ASN A 55 -5.33 10.40 20.23
C ASN A 55 -4.32 10.26 21.37
N ASP A 56 -3.21 11.02 21.32
CA ASP A 56 -2.19 11.06 22.38
C ASP A 56 -2.09 12.38 23.15
N GLY A 57 -3.02 13.31 22.89
CA GLY A 57 -3.01 14.69 23.30
C GLY A 57 -2.69 15.61 22.12
N PRO A 58 -1.41 15.81 21.76
CA PRO A 58 -1.02 16.72 20.69
C PRO A 58 -1.27 16.17 19.27
N ARG A 59 -1.48 14.86 19.10
CA ARG A 59 -1.66 14.21 17.80
C ARG A 59 -2.90 13.33 17.79
N SER A 60 -3.43 13.12 16.58
CA SER A 60 -4.51 12.18 16.34
C SER A 60 -4.30 11.44 15.02
N GLY A 61 -4.61 10.15 15.00
CA GLY A 61 -4.76 9.34 13.80
C GLY A 61 -6.20 8.86 13.68
N LYS A 62 -6.74 8.83 12.46
CA LYS A 62 -8.07 8.31 12.17
C LYS A 62 -7.93 7.14 11.21
N SER A 63 -8.65 6.05 11.48
CA SER A 63 -8.69 4.90 10.58
C SER A 63 -9.27 5.28 9.22
N ASN A 64 -9.04 4.40 8.26
CA ASN A 64 -9.90 4.30 7.08
C ASN A 64 -11.37 4.03 7.48
N VAL A 65 -12.28 4.18 6.53
CA VAL A 65 -13.70 3.86 6.74
C VAL A 65 -13.86 2.36 6.88
N ILE A 66 -14.59 1.93 7.89
CA ILE A 66 -14.95 0.54 8.17
C ILE A 66 -16.45 0.40 7.92
N GLU A 67 -16.83 -0.46 6.99
CA GLU A 67 -18.24 -0.78 6.75
C GLU A 67 -18.69 -1.91 7.69
N VAL A 68 -19.61 -1.58 8.60
CA VAL A 68 -20.23 -2.54 9.52
C VAL A 68 -21.55 -3.00 8.93
N THR A 69 -21.73 -4.31 8.77
CA THR A 69 -22.91 -4.93 8.15
C THR A 69 -23.35 -6.15 8.94
N ALA A 70 -24.65 -6.46 8.99
CA ALA A 70 -25.16 -7.67 9.66
C ALA A 70 -24.80 -9.00 8.97
N GLY A 71 -24.21 -8.96 7.76
CA GLY A 71 -23.79 -10.13 7.01
C GLY A 71 -22.65 -9.80 6.05
N MET A 72 -22.01 -10.81 5.47
CA MET A 72 -20.92 -10.58 4.52
C MET A 72 -21.40 -9.74 3.32
N PRO A 73 -20.78 -8.58 3.05
CA PRO A 73 -21.17 -7.77 1.91
C PRO A 73 -20.76 -8.46 0.61
N ALA A 74 -21.46 -8.14 -0.49
CA ALA A 74 -21.14 -8.66 -1.82
C ALA A 74 -19.77 -8.16 -2.34
N ASN A 75 -19.35 -6.97 -1.89
CA ASN A 75 -18.06 -6.37 -2.19
C ASN A 75 -17.43 -5.90 -0.88
N ASN A 76 -16.11 -6.02 -0.77
CA ASN A 76 -15.34 -5.47 0.35
C ASN A 76 -14.69 -4.15 -0.08
N ILE A 77 -14.45 -3.27 0.90
CA ILE A 77 -13.64 -2.07 0.73
C ILE A 77 -12.21 -2.43 1.09
N PHE A 78 -11.28 -2.13 0.18
CA PHE A 78 -9.84 -2.33 0.39
C PHE A 78 -9.10 -1.01 0.21
N PHE A 79 -8.04 -0.82 0.98
CA PHE A 79 -7.18 0.35 0.97
C PHE A 79 -5.77 -0.09 0.58
N GLY A 80 -5.15 0.64 -0.35
CA GLY A 80 -3.83 0.29 -0.80
C GLY A 80 -3.09 1.46 -1.43
N ASP A 81 -1.79 1.26 -1.60
CA ASP A 81 -0.89 2.19 -2.26
C ASP A 81 -0.24 1.52 -3.47
N ILE A 82 -0.57 2.03 -4.65
CA ILE A 82 -0.16 1.46 -5.93
C ILE A 82 0.92 2.28 -6.63
N HIS A 83 1.53 3.24 -5.93
CA HIS A 83 2.60 4.06 -6.48
C HIS A 83 3.71 4.29 -5.45
N GLY A 84 4.55 3.27 -5.28
CA GLY A 84 5.73 3.34 -4.43
C GLY A 84 7.03 3.22 -5.22
N HIS A 85 8.07 3.96 -4.84
CA HIS A 85 9.42 3.79 -5.39
C HIS A 85 10.36 3.21 -4.34
N SER A 86 11.27 2.35 -4.77
CA SER A 86 12.30 1.76 -3.92
C SER A 86 13.69 2.24 -4.35
N TRP A 87 14.71 1.80 -3.60
CA TRP A 87 16.12 2.06 -3.92
C TRP A 87 16.56 1.47 -5.28
N PHE A 88 15.71 0.67 -5.93
CA PHE A 88 15.97 0.19 -7.29
C PHE A 88 15.77 1.25 -8.36
N SER A 89 15.07 2.34 -8.07
CA SER A 89 15.03 3.53 -8.91
C SER A 89 15.43 4.79 -8.15
N ASP A 90 14.48 5.65 -7.77
CA ASP A 90 14.72 6.92 -7.07
C ASP A 90 14.07 6.97 -5.67
N GLY A 91 13.53 5.85 -5.21
CA GLY A 91 13.03 5.69 -3.85
C GLY A 91 14.13 5.67 -2.81
N MET A 92 13.77 6.02 -1.57
CA MET A 92 14.69 6.15 -0.45
C MET A 92 14.68 4.96 0.51
N ILE A 93 13.93 3.90 0.21
CA ILE A 93 13.83 2.70 1.05
C ILE A 93 13.99 1.44 0.22
N TRP A 94 14.40 0.34 0.86
CA TRP A 94 14.45 -0.97 0.20
C TRP A 94 13.05 -1.48 -0.11
N ILE A 95 12.91 -2.28 -1.17
CA ILE A 95 11.62 -2.87 -1.55
C ILE A 95 10.99 -3.69 -0.41
N ASP A 96 11.81 -4.40 0.37
CA ASP A 96 11.37 -5.15 1.55
C ASP A 96 10.73 -4.22 2.59
N ASP A 97 11.38 -3.08 2.89
CA ASP A 97 10.89 -2.08 3.84
C ASP A 97 9.60 -1.41 3.35
N HIS A 98 9.45 -1.24 2.04
CA HIS A 98 8.22 -0.68 1.45
C HIS A 98 7.01 -1.57 1.73
N TYR A 99 7.12 -2.88 1.48
CA TYR A 99 6.04 -3.83 1.73
C TYR A 99 5.82 -4.08 3.23
N ILE A 100 6.88 -4.13 4.03
CA ILE A 100 6.76 -4.23 5.50
C ILE A 100 6.00 -3.01 6.04
N TYR A 101 6.36 -1.80 5.61
CA TYR A 101 5.68 -0.59 6.06
C TYR A 101 4.21 -0.59 5.64
N ALA A 102 3.92 -0.89 4.36
CA ALA A 102 2.55 -0.93 3.85
C ALA A 102 1.65 -1.89 4.64
N ARG A 103 2.12 -3.11 4.88
CA ARG A 103 1.37 -4.16 5.58
C ARG A 103 1.32 -3.91 7.10
N ASP A 104 2.48 -3.73 7.72
CA ASP A 104 2.61 -3.83 9.18
C ASP A 104 2.50 -2.48 9.90
N VAL A 105 2.70 -1.36 9.20
CA VAL A 105 2.65 -0.01 9.80
C VAL A 105 1.44 0.79 9.30
N ALA A 106 1.25 0.85 7.98
CA ALA A 106 0.12 1.57 7.39
C ALA A 106 -1.19 0.77 7.43
N GLY A 107 -1.12 -0.56 7.61
CA GLY A 107 -2.29 -1.43 7.65
C GLY A 107 -3.07 -1.42 6.33
N LEU A 108 -2.37 -1.37 5.20
CA LEU A 108 -2.95 -1.45 3.87
C LEU A 108 -3.29 -2.91 3.53
N ASP A 109 -4.33 -3.10 2.74
CA ASP A 109 -4.77 -4.40 2.21
C ASP A 109 -3.97 -4.81 0.97
N PHE A 110 -3.46 -3.84 0.22
CA PHE A 110 -2.63 -4.11 -0.94
C PHE A 110 -1.59 -3.02 -1.20
N ALA A 111 -0.51 -3.38 -1.91
CA ALA A 111 0.46 -2.40 -2.38
C ALA A 111 1.14 -2.80 -3.69
N ALA A 112 1.70 -1.82 -4.40
CA ALA A 112 2.57 -2.02 -5.54
C ALA A 112 3.79 -1.10 -5.48
N VAL A 113 4.98 -1.69 -5.57
CA VAL A 113 6.20 -0.93 -5.87
C VAL A 113 6.32 -0.82 -7.39
N THR A 114 6.42 0.41 -7.86
CA THR A 114 6.35 0.81 -9.26
C THR A 114 7.61 1.60 -9.63
N ASP A 115 8.77 1.02 -9.40
CA ASP A 115 10.05 1.63 -9.75
C ASP A 115 10.09 2.05 -11.22
N HIS A 116 10.77 3.17 -11.51
CA HIS A 116 10.96 3.69 -12.87
C HIS A 116 11.61 2.65 -13.79
N SER A 117 10.93 2.30 -14.88
CA SER A 117 11.43 1.35 -15.89
C SER A 117 12.70 1.80 -16.65
N GLU A 118 13.17 3.02 -16.42
CA GLU A 118 14.34 3.69 -17.01
C GLU A 118 15.62 3.45 -16.20
N ALA A 119 15.49 3.39 -14.87
CA ALA A 119 16.61 3.10 -13.95
C ALA A 119 17.13 1.66 -14.12
N VAL A 120 16.45 0.89 -14.97
CA VAL A 120 16.39 -0.56 -15.06
C VAL A 120 17.27 -1.10 -16.20
N TYR A 121 18.48 -0.55 -16.39
CA TYR A 121 19.45 -1.19 -17.31
C TYR A 121 19.87 -2.61 -16.84
N ASN A 122 19.66 -2.96 -15.55
CA ASN A 122 20.02 -4.24 -14.93
C ASN A 122 18.87 -4.95 -14.17
N PHE A 123 17.64 -4.44 -14.24
CA PHE A 123 16.49 -4.99 -13.50
C PHE A 123 15.68 -5.89 -14.43
N THR A 124 15.69 -7.20 -14.19
CA THR A 124 14.80 -8.14 -14.90
C THR A 124 13.61 -8.46 -14.02
N ALA A 125 12.53 -8.97 -14.61
CA ALA A 125 11.43 -9.54 -13.85
C ALA A 125 11.94 -10.53 -12.78
N ASP A 126 12.95 -11.33 -13.12
CA ASP A 126 13.58 -12.31 -12.21
C ASP A 126 14.17 -11.68 -10.93
N LEU A 127 14.54 -10.39 -10.97
CA LEU A 127 15.07 -9.68 -9.80
C LEU A 127 13.94 -9.18 -8.88
N VAL A 128 12.86 -8.64 -9.44
CA VAL A 128 11.80 -7.96 -8.66
C VAL A 128 10.77 -8.95 -8.13
N VAL A 129 10.36 -9.90 -8.97
CA VAL A 129 9.29 -10.87 -8.68
C VAL A 129 9.51 -11.59 -7.34
N PRO A 130 10.73 -12.06 -6.99
CA PRO A 130 10.95 -12.71 -5.70
C PRO A 130 10.70 -11.80 -4.49
N TYR A 131 10.96 -10.49 -4.60
CA TYR A 131 10.68 -9.54 -3.52
C TYR A 131 9.18 -9.28 -3.41
N VAL A 132 8.50 -9.06 -4.54
CA VAL A 132 7.04 -8.81 -4.56
C VAL A 132 6.28 -10.01 -4.00
N ASN A 133 6.62 -11.22 -4.46
CA ASN A 133 5.99 -12.47 -4.03
C ASN A 133 6.25 -12.83 -2.57
N ARG A 134 7.40 -12.43 -2.01
CA ARG A 134 7.74 -12.69 -0.60
C ARG A 134 6.69 -12.11 0.36
N TYR A 135 6.08 -11.00 -0.01
CA TYR A 135 5.12 -10.29 0.84
C TYR A 135 3.67 -10.54 0.48
N ASN A 136 3.38 -11.18 -0.66
CA ASN A 136 2.03 -11.54 -1.05
C ASN A 136 1.48 -12.61 -0.08
N ASP A 137 0.53 -12.25 0.77
CA ASP A 137 -0.11 -13.13 1.75
C ASP A 137 -1.65 -12.99 1.73
N PRO A 138 -2.33 -13.41 0.64
CA PRO A 138 -3.79 -13.35 0.60
C PRO A 138 -4.42 -14.29 1.64
N PRO A 139 -5.55 -13.90 2.27
CA PRO A 139 -6.33 -12.68 2.01
C PRO A 139 -5.86 -11.45 2.81
N ASN A 140 -4.77 -11.55 3.58
CA ASN A 140 -4.36 -10.52 4.54
C ASN A 140 -3.65 -9.33 3.87
N PHE A 141 -2.86 -9.59 2.82
CA PHE A 141 -2.14 -8.56 2.10
C PHE A 141 -1.84 -9.00 0.66
N VAL A 142 -2.19 -8.19 -0.33
CA VAL A 142 -1.94 -8.48 -1.75
C VAL A 142 -0.85 -7.57 -2.31
N THR A 143 0.11 -8.14 -3.02
CA THR A 143 1.08 -7.35 -3.80
C THR A 143 0.81 -7.47 -5.30
N PHE A 144 1.02 -6.37 -6.02
CA PHE A 144 0.94 -6.36 -7.49
C PHE A 144 2.33 -6.29 -8.09
N HIS A 145 2.56 -7.09 -9.13
CA HIS A 145 3.71 -6.88 -10.01
C HIS A 145 3.45 -5.63 -10.84
N ALA A 146 4.35 -4.66 -10.76
CA ALA A 146 4.16 -3.39 -11.42
C ALA A 146 5.48 -2.68 -11.68
N ASN A 147 5.45 -1.67 -12.54
CA ASN A 147 6.55 -0.75 -12.78
C ASN A 147 5.99 0.61 -13.23
N GLU A 148 6.78 1.67 -13.22
CA GLU A 148 6.38 2.97 -13.77
C GLU A 148 6.94 3.14 -15.18
N TRP A 149 6.04 3.11 -16.16
CA TRP A 149 6.33 3.57 -17.52
C TRP A 149 6.38 5.10 -17.51
N THR A 150 7.53 5.66 -17.86
CA THR A 150 7.82 7.07 -17.61
C THR A 150 7.99 7.86 -18.89
N ARG A 151 7.21 8.93 -19.07
CA ARG A 151 7.39 9.90 -20.16
C ARG A 151 7.32 11.34 -19.67
N ALA A 152 8.18 11.68 -18.71
CA ALA A 152 8.29 13.00 -18.08
C ALA A 152 8.28 14.21 -19.04
N GLN A 153 8.70 14.03 -20.30
CA GLN A 153 8.83 15.11 -21.28
C GLN A 153 7.73 15.15 -22.34
N THR A 154 6.84 14.15 -22.41
CA THR A 154 5.89 14.03 -23.52
C THR A 154 4.49 13.59 -23.12
N TYR A 155 4.34 12.46 -22.43
CA TYR A 155 3.04 11.80 -22.24
C TYR A 155 2.67 11.55 -20.78
N GLY A 156 3.46 12.05 -19.83
CA GLY A 156 3.25 11.74 -18.42
C GLY A 156 3.66 10.32 -18.08
N HIS A 157 3.37 9.85 -16.87
CA HIS A 157 3.72 8.50 -16.46
C HIS A 157 2.48 7.62 -16.29
N MET A 158 2.69 6.32 -16.37
CA MET A 158 1.66 5.32 -16.15
C MET A 158 2.26 4.16 -15.37
N ASN A 159 1.43 3.52 -14.57
CA ASN A 159 1.83 2.37 -13.78
C ASN A 159 1.13 1.14 -14.34
N PRO A 160 1.76 0.34 -15.20
CA PRO A 160 1.24 -0.99 -15.49
C PRO A 160 1.25 -1.84 -14.22
N LEU A 161 0.06 -2.19 -13.70
CA LEU A 161 -0.17 -3.15 -12.64
C LEU A 161 -0.71 -4.45 -13.23
N PHE A 162 0.03 -5.53 -13.07
CA PHE A 162 -0.31 -6.85 -13.61
C PHE A 162 -1.05 -7.67 -12.55
N LEU A 163 -2.21 -8.22 -12.92
CA LEU A 163 -3.03 -9.00 -12.00
C LEU A 163 -2.50 -10.43 -11.82
N TYR A 164 -1.69 -10.92 -12.76
CA TYR A 164 -1.03 -12.22 -12.67
C TYR A 164 0.49 -12.12 -12.88
N GLU A 165 1.22 -12.84 -12.03
CA GLU A 165 2.69 -12.87 -12.07
C GLU A 165 3.24 -13.34 -13.42
N ASN A 166 2.65 -14.37 -14.02
CA ASN A 166 3.10 -14.93 -15.30
C ASN A 166 2.88 -14.00 -16.50
N GLU A 167 2.17 -12.90 -16.30
CA GLU A 167 1.95 -11.85 -17.31
C GLU A 167 2.84 -10.64 -17.09
N PHE A 168 3.59 -10.58 -15.98
CA PHE A 168 4.42 -9.44 -15.66
C PHE A 168 5.47 -9.18 -16.74
N MET A 169 5.47 -7.96 -17.26
CA MET A 169 6.50 -7.48 -18.18
C MET A 169 7.00 -6.12 -17.72
N ILE A 170 8.31 -5.93 -17.78
CA ILE A 170 8.90 -4.60 -17.67
C ILE A 170 8.53 -3.81 -18.92
N THR A 171 8.18 -2.52 -18.78
CA THR A 171 7.81 -1.65 -19.91
C THR A 171 8.87 -0.56 -20.13
N PRO A 172 10.03 -0.84 -20.77
CA PRO A 172 11.18 0.06 -20.73
C PRO A 172 10.97 1.34 -21.55
N TYR A 173 11.56 2.43 -21.07
CA TYR A 173 11.63 3.72 -21.76
C TYR A 173 12.10 3.68 -23.21
N THR A 174 12.97 2.74 -23.56
CA THR A 174 13.57 2.68 -24.90
C THR A 174 12.66 2.02 -25.93
N THR A 175 11.65 1.27 -25.49
CA THR A 175 10.83 0.39 -26.35
C THR A 175 9.48 1.01 -26.69
N TYR A 176 8.67 1.35 -25.69
CA TYR A 176 7.27 1.77 -25.89
C TYR A 176 7.13 3.29 -25.77
N LYS A 177 7.34 4.05 -26.85
CA LYS A 177 7.55 5.53 -26.83
C LYS A 177 6.29 6.36 -26.68
N THR A 178 5.14 5.75 -26.97
CA THR A 178 3.82 6.39 -26.88
C THR A 178 2.87 5.54 -26.05
N PRO A 179 1.77 6.11 -25.51
CA PRO A 179 0.73 5.34 -24.84
C PRO A 179 0.14 4.23 -25.73
N THR A 180 -0.02 4.50 -27.03
CA THR A 180 -0.51 3.50 -27.99
C THR A 180 0.44 2.31 -28.09
N GLU A 181 1.76 2.54 -28.25
CA GLU A 181 2.73 1.44 -28.30
C GLU A 181 2.79 0.66 -26.98
N LEU A 182 2.58 1.33 -25.83
CA LEU A 182 2.48 0.65 -24.53
C LEU A 182 1.24 -0.25 -24.50
N TRP A 183 0.06 0.28 -24.81
CA TRP A 183 -1.19 -0.48 -24.76
C TRP A 183 -1.26 -1.59 -25.81
N ASP A 184 -0.68 -1.39 -27.00
CA ASP A 184 -0.54 -2.44 -28.01
C ASP A 184 0.33 -3.60 -27.50
N ALA A 185 1.39 -3.29 -26.73
CA ALA A 185 2.25 -4.31 -26.13
C ALA A 185 1.59 -5.04 -24.96
N LEU A 186 0.72 -4.35 -24.22
CA LEU A 186 -0.06 -4.90 -23.11
C LEU A 186 -1.34 -5.63 -23.57
N ALA A 187 -1.66 -5.59 -24.87
CA ALA A 187 -2.89 -6.14 -25.40
C ALA A 187 -2.99 -7.65 -25.14
N GLY A 188 -4.08 -8.06 -24.48
CA GLY A 188 -4.35 -9.46 -24.14
C GLY A 188 -3.86 -9.89 -22.76
N LEU A 189 -3.20 -9.00 -22.00
CA LEU A 189 -2.85 -9.21 -20.59
C LEU A 189 -3.93 -8.63 -19.67
N GLU A 190 -4.06 -9.17 -18.46
CA GLU A 190 -4.85 -8.57 -17.39
C GLU A 190 -4.01 -7.55 -16.62
N VAL A 191 -4.04 -6.31 -17.13
CA VAL A 191 -3.23 -5.20 -16.63
C VAL A 191 -4.06 -3.93 -16.49
N ILE A 192 -3.83 -3.19 -15.42
CA ILE A 192 -4.40 -1.86 -15.16
C ILE A 192 -3.29 -0.84 -15.40
N THR A 193 -3.56 0.26 -16.10
CA THR A 193 -2.56 1.32 -16.35
C THR A 193 -3.05 2.67 -15.81
N PRO A 194 -3.07 2.89 -14.48
CA PRO A 194 -3.42 4.20 -13.93
C PRO A 194 -2.40 5.24 -14.40
N PRO A 195 -2.84 6.42 -14.89
CA PRO A 195 -1.95 7.52 -15.15
C PRO A 195 -1.47 8.14 -13.83
N HIS A 196 -0.22 8.60 -13.80
CA HIS A 196 0.37 9.34 -12.69
C HIS A 196 1.30 10.42 -13.27
N HIS A 197 1.07 11.69 -12.88
CA HIS A 197 1.62 12.95 -13.45
C HIS A 197 1.56 13.14 -14.97
#